data_AF-A0A6C0LPR9-F1
#
_entry.id   AF-A0A6C0LPR9-F1
#
_cell.length_a   1.000
_cell.length_b   1.000
_cell.length_c   1.000
_cell.angle_alpha   90.00
_cell.angle_beta   90.00
_cell.angle_gamma   90.00
#
_symmetry.space_group_name_H-M   'P 1'
#
loop_
_entity.id
_entity.type
_entity.pdbx_description
1 polymer ?
#
loop_
_entity_poly.entity_id
_entity_poly.type
_entity_poly.pdbx_seq_one_letter_code
_entity_poly.pdbx_strand_id
1 'polypeptide(L)'
;MENINKVLENLEDTLGNTSATATTKTEENTETSNDTKLINSIFSTSNLILVAWFLGVYFVSYFLLGFFFKSNTPGTDSNLSRTIDILMLSCFVIVVMATYYSMSDYQKENYLTILWDRFVKFLNAPISIVEVTSFIVIFYTIVYLFRFPMTAETKPMSVMFVEGIAWILFIIIAIIDFFKYVLTIPIIDLLKSIFGDVTEEPKKQEDDNVQKDEVFNISNNLYTYDDAQAICGAYDAKLATYDQVEAAYNDGAEWCNYGWSDGQMIFFPTQKATWDKLQKTKDHKNNCGRPGVNGGYIGNPYLKFGVNCYGKKPKASDADIARMNAQKGYVYPKSKSDIELENKIKYWKDNADNLLKINAFNTNRWFESWTGSVSGNTVISGNTLAK
;
A
#
# COMPACT_ATOMS: atom_id res chain seq x y z
N MET A 1 54.40 14.39 57.35
CA MET A 1 55.17 14.37 56.09
C MET A 1 54.19 14.04 54.99
N GLU A 2 53.69 15.07 54.31
CA GLU A 2 54.31 15.46 53.04
C GLU A 2 53.65 14.60 51.95
N ASN A 3 52.49 15.00 51.41
CA ASN A 3 52.28 16.24 50.68
C ASN A 3 53.43 16.47 49.68
N ILE A 4 53.08 16.97 48.50
CA ILE A 4 54.01 17.64 47.58
C ILE A 4 54.73 16.74 46.55
N ASN A 5 55.07 15.46 46.79
CA ASN A 5 55.94 14.73 45.82
C ASN A 5 55.29 13.80 44.80
N LYS A 6 53.95 13.62 44.77
CA LYS A 6 53.29 12.86 43.67
C LYS A 6 52.23 13.63 42.88
N VAL A 7 52.02 14.89 43.27
CA VAL A 7 51.21 15.88 42.54
C VAL A 7 52.13 16.86 41.77
N LEU A 8 53.45 16.67 41.86
CA LEU A 8 54.50 17.43 41.16
C LEU A 8 55.31 16.59 40.15
N GLU A 9 54.89 15.36 39.83
CA GLU A 9 55.20 14.75 38.53
C GLU A 9 54.09 15.16 37.56
N ASN A 10 54.09 16.46 37.39
CA ASN A 10 53.17 17.30 36.68
C ASN A 10 54.07 17.96 35.64
N LEU A 11 53.47 18.43 34.55
CA LEU A 11 53.98 19.61 33.86
C LEU A 11 55.22 19.44 32.96
N GLU A 12 55.33 18.34 32.21
CA GLU A 12 56.10 18.38 30.94
C GLU A 12 55.25 18.28 29.67
N ASP A 13 53.98 17.84 29.75
CA ASP A 13 53.22 17.50 28.52
C ASP A 13 52.17 18.54 28.09
N THR A 14 52.08 19.69 28.77
CA THR A 14 51.10 20.73 28.43
C THR A 14 51.67 22.14 28.60
N LEU A 15 52.33 22.64 27.55
CA LEU A 15 52.25 24.01 26.98
C LEU A 15 53.55 24.35 26.24
N GLY A 16 53.55 24.27 24.91
CA GLY A 16 54.76 24.55 24.14
C GLY A 16 54.65 24.58 22.61
N ASN A 17 53.58 25.18 22.08
CA ASN A 17 53.58 25.97 20.84
C ASN A 17 54.22 25.39 19.55
N THR A 18 53.40 25.09 18.53
CA THR A 18 53.56 25.78 17.23
C THR A 18 52.31 25.68 16.35
N SER A 19 51.83 26.84 15.93
CA SER A 19 50.78 27.09 14.94
C SER A 19 51.34 26.99 13.52
N ALA A 20 50.59 26.34 12.62
CA ALA A 20 50.56 26.64 11.18
C ALA A 20 49.24 26.12 10.57
N THR A 21 48.25 27.01 10.49
CA THR A 21 47.47 27.43 9.30
C THR A 21 47.52 26.49 8.07
N ALA A 22 46.48 26.11 7.33
CA ALA A 22 45.04 26.35 7.28
C ALA A 22 44.45 25.37 6.23
N THR A 23 43.20 24.94 6.39
CA THR A 23 42.27 24.97 5.24
C THR A 23 40.83 25.00 5.76
N THR A 24 40.20 26.13 5.48
CA THR A 24 38.80 26.47 5.69
C THR A 24 37.88 25.47 5.01
N LYS A 25 37.00 24.79 5.75
CA LYS A 25 35.76 24.23 5.20
C LYS A 25 34.64 25.19 5.56
N THR A 26 34.27 25.99 4.58
CA THR A 26 33.05 26.79 4.57
C THR A 26 31.86 25.85 4.54
N GLU A 27 30.95 26.01 5.50
CA GLU A 27 29.58 25.50 5.43
C GLU A 27 28.89 26.16 4.24
N GLU A 28 28.54 25.37 3.23
CA GLU A 28 27.71 25.81 2.11
C GLU A 28 26.42 24.97 2.07
N ASN A 29 25.34 25.69 1.86
CA ASN A 29 23.95 25.34 2.10
C ASN A 29 23.45 24.03 1.48
N THR A 30 22.63 23.36 2.29
CA THR A 30 21.77 22.22 2.00
C THR A 30 20.73 22.53 0.91
N GLU A 31 21.03 22.21 -0.35
CA GLU A 31 19.99 22.03 -1.39
C GLU A 31 20.35 20.98 -2.46
N THR A 32 21.44 20.22 -2.28
CA THR A 32 21.98 19.30 -3.29
C THR A 32 21.64 17.82 -3.06
N SER A 33 20.71 17.45 -2.16
CA SER A 33 20.52 16.03 -1.83
C SER A 33 19.50 15.29 -2.70
N ASN A 34 18.51 15.99 -3.27
CA ASN A 34 17.45 15.33 -4.05
C ASN A 34 17.86 15.14 -5.51
N ASP A 35 18.45 16.17 -6.14
CA ASP A 35 18.85 16.09 -7.56
C ASP A 35 20.00 15.10 -7.77
N THR A 36 20.99 15.08 -6.87
CA THR A 36 22.10 14.12 -6.96
C THR A 36 21.65 12.68 -6.69
N LYS A 37 20.64 12.46 -5.83
CA LYS A 37 20.03 11.14 -5.64
C LYS A 37 19.21 10.71 -6.85
N LEU A 38 18.50 11.65 -7.49
CA LEU A 38 17.71 11.38 -8.68
C LEU A 38 18.62 11.03 -9.87
N ILE A 39 19.68 11.80 -10.09
CA ILE A 39 20.69 11.56 -11.14
C ILE A 39 21.38 10.21 -10.93
N ASN A 40 21.80 9.89 -9.70
CA ASN A 40 22.46 8.61 -9.40
C ASN A 40 21.51 7.41 -9.49
N SER A 41 20.20 7.61 -9.26
CA SER A 41 19.17 6.58 -9.45
C SER A 41 18.91 6.32 -10.94
N ILE A 42 18.85 7.39 -11.76
CA ILE A 42 18.61 7.31 -13.20
C ILE A 42 19.84 6.74 -13.93
N PHE A 43 21.06 7.18 -13.60
CA PHE A 43 22.31 6.75 -14.22
C PHE A 43 23.08 5.71 -13.40
N SER A 44 22.37 4.71 -12.86
CA SER A 44 23.01 3.56 -12.24
C SER A 44 23.74 2.69 -13.27
N THR A 45 24.75 1.92 -12.85
CA THR A 45 25.47 0.99 -13.73
C THR A 45 24.53 0.00 -14.42
N SER A 46 23.48 -0.46 -13.73
CA SER A 46 22.45 -1.33 -14.31
C SER A 46 21.65 -0.63 -15.41
N ASN A 47 21.25 0.63 -15.19
CA ASN A 47 20.52 1.40 -16.19
C ASN A 47 21.40 1.75 -17.39
N LEU A 48 22.68 2.07 -17.17
CA LEU A 48 23.64 2.30 -18.25
C LEU A 48 23.90 1.03 -19.07
N ILE A 49 23.94 -0.14 -18.43
CA ILE A 49 24.01 -1.43 -19.14
C ILE A 49 22.75 -1.66 -19.98
N LEU A 50 21.56 -1.35 -19.45
CA LEU A 50 20.30 -1.45 -20.20
C LEU A 50 20.28 -0.49 -21.40
N VAL A 51 20.75 0.75 -21.23
CA VAL A 51 20.89 1.73 -22.32
C VAL A 51 21.89 1.24 -23.36
N ALA A 52 23.03 0.68 -22.95
CA ALA A 52 24.03 0.11 -23.87
C ALA A 52 23.47 -1.09 -24.65
N TRP A 53 22.71 -1.98 -24.01
CA TRP A 53 21.99 -3.07 -24.68
C TRP A 53 20.93 -2.54 -25.65
N PHE A 54 20.17 -1.53 -25.26
CA PHE A 54 19.21 -0.88 -26.15
C PHE A 54 19.89 -0.30 -27.39
N LEU A 55 21.01 0.42 -27.22
CA LEU A 55 21.79 0.98 -28.33
C LEU A 55 22.41 -0.11 -29.21
N GLY A 56 22.87 -1.21 -28.61
CA GLY A 56 23.40 -2.37 -29.35
C GLY A 56 22.33 -3.08 -30.17
N VAL A 57 21.18 -3.38 -29.57
CA VAL A 57 20.02 -3.96 -30.27
C VAL A 57 19.50 -2.99 -31.33
N TYR A 58 19.47 -1.69 -31.04
CA TYR A 58 19.11 -0.66 -32.02
C TYR A 58 20.07 -0.67 -33.21
N PHE A 59 21.38 -0.66 -32.99
CA PHE A 59 22.36 -0.68 -34.07
C PHE A 59 22.24 -1.94 -34.93
N VAL A 60 22.05 -3.10 -34.29
CA VAL A 60 21.87 -4.38 -34.98
C VAL A 60 20.55 -4.41 -35.75
N SER A 61 19.43 -4.04 -35.13
CA SER A 61 18.12 -4.00 -35.77
C SER A 61 18.06 -2.98 -36.90
N TYR A 62 18.65 -1.79 -36.74
CA TYR A 62 18.75 -0.77 -37.79
C TYR A 62 19.56 -1.28 -38.99
N PHE A 63 20.69 -1.95 -38.76
CA PHE A 63 21.49 -2.51 -39.83
C PHE A 63 20.81 -3.71 -40.49
N LEU A 64 20.20 -4.61 -39.72
CA LEU A 64 19.44 -5.75 -40.24
C LEU A 64 18.24 -5.28 -41.06
N LEU A 65 17.42 -4.37 -40.51
CA LEU A 65 16.28 -3.80 -41.22
C LEU A 65 16.74 -3.05 -42.48
N GLY A 66 17.80 -2.25 -42.39
CA GLY A 66 18.39 -1.54 -43.54
C GLY A 66 19.00 -2.46 -44.60
N PHE A 67 19.51 -3.63 -44.21
CA PHE A 67 20.10 -4.63 -45.11
C PHE A 67 19.03 -5.48 -45.80
N PHE A 68 18.02 -5.94 -45.06
CA PHE A 68 16.93 -6.78 -45.59
C PHE A 68 15.87 -5.96 -46.37
N PHE A 69 15.63 -4.71 -45.98
CA PHE A 69 14.59 -3.84 -46.56
C PHE A 69 15.18 -2.66 -47.33
N LYS A 70 16.18 -2.91 -48.17
CA LYS A 70 16.80 -1.89 -49.03
C LYS A 70 15.74 -1.29 -49.98
N SER A 71 15.53 0.02 -49.88
CA SER A 71 14.40 0.82 -50.41
C SER A 71 14.31 0.98 -51.94
N ASN A 72 15.03 0.19 -52.74
CA ASN A 72 15.15 0.44 -54.19
C ASN A 72 14.26 -0.48 -55.06
N THR A 73 13.37 -1.26 -54.45
CA THR A 73 12.42 -2.13 -55.15
C THR A 73 10.98 -1.74 -54.81
N PRO A 74 10.09 -1.55 -55.81
CA PRO A 74 8.67 -1.29 -55.55
C PRO A 74 8.06 -2.43 -54.72
N GLY A 75 7.41 -2.10 -53.60
CA GLY A 75 6.76 -3.08 -52.71
C GLY A 75 7.59 -3.54 -51.49
N THR A 76 8.78 -2.99 -51.26
CA THR A 76 9.56 -3.28 -50.03
C THR A 76 8.83 -2.80 -48.77
N ASP A 77 8.17 -1.64 -48.81
CA ASP A 77 7.47 -1.05 -47.65
C ASP A 77 6.23 -1.84 -47.22
N SER A 78 5.51 -2.42 -48.18
CA SER A 78 4.33 -3.25 -47.87
C SER A 78 4.73 -4.61 -47.27
N ASN A 79 5.85 -5.18 -47.72
CA ASN A 79 6.41 -6.39 -47.10
C ASN A 79 6.92 -6.10 -45.69
N LEU A 80 7.64 -4.98 -45.50
CA LEU A 80 8.10 -4.53 -44.17
C LEU A 80 6.92 -4.35 -43.21
N SER A 81 5.85 -3.68 -43.66
CA SER A 81 4.63 -3.49 -42.89
C SER A 81 4.03 -4.83 -42.41
N ARG A 82 3.89 -5.80 -43.31
CA ARG A 82 3.35 -7.13 -42.98
C ARG A 82 4.25 -7.88 -42.01
N THR A 83 5.57 -7.78 -42.17
CA THR A 83 6.53 -8.38 -41.23
C THR A 83 6.39 -7.78 -39.84
N ILE A 84 6.26 -6.45 -39.73
CA ILE A 84 6.05 -5.78 -38.44
C ILE A 84 4.76 -6.28 -37.77
N ASP A 85 3.66 -6.38 -38.51
CA ASP A 85 2.38 -6.85 -37.98
C ASP A 85 2.46 -8.30 -37.46
N ILE A 86 3.10 -9.20 -38.21
CA ILE A 86 3.29 -10.59 -37.79
C ILE A 86 4.16 -10.67 -36.53
N LEU A 87 5.25 -9.89 -36.46
CA LEU A 87 6.13 -9.89 -35.28
C LEU A 87 5.42 -9.36 -34.04
N MET A 88 4.69 -8.24 -34.18
CA MET A 88 3.93 -7.64 -33.08
C MET A 88 2.82 -8.56 -32.59
N LEU A 89 2.07 -9.19 -33.50
CA LEU A 89 1.05 -10.17 -33.15
C LEU A 89 1.64 -11.41 -32.46
N SER A 90 2.76 -11.93 -32.98
CA SER A 90 3.45 -13.08 -32.39
C SER A 90 3.95 -12.75 -30.98
N CYS A 91 4.54 -11.57 -30.78
CA CYS A 91 4.96 -11.09 -29.48
C CYS A 91 3.78 -10.93 -28.52
N PHE A 92 2.67 -10.32 -28.97
CA PHE A 92 1.45 -10.17 -28.18
C PHE A 92 0.90 -11.52 -27.73
N VAL A 93 0.81 -12.51 -28.63
CA VAL A 93 0.34 -13.87 -28.31
C VAL A 93 1.26 -14.57 -27.29
N ILE A 94 2.58 -14.41 -27.43
CA ILE A 94 3.55 -14.95 -26.46
C ILE A 94 3.37 -14.31 -25.09
N VAL A 95 3.20 -12.99 -25.02
CA VAL A 95 2.98 -12.27 -23.76
C VAL A 95 1.65 -12.67 -23.12
N VAL A 96 0.57 -12.77 -23.89
CA VAL A 96 -0.74 -13.23 -23.40
C VAL A 96 -0.64 -14.67 -22.87
N MET A 97 0.01 -15.58 -23.59
CA MET A 97 0.23 -16.94 -23.08
C MET A 97 1.10 -16.96 -21.82
N ALA A 98 2.24 -16.27 -21.82
CA ALA A 98 3.14 -16.23 -20.67
C ALA A 98 2.44 -15.66 -19.42
N THR A 99 1.68 -14.58 -19.59
CA THR A 99 0.90 -13.99 -18.51
C THR A 99 -0.19 -14.95 -18.03
N TYR A 100 -0.94 -15.58 -18.94
CA TYR A 100 -1.96 -16.58 -18.60
C TYR A 100 -1.41 -17.75 -17.77
N TYR A 101 -0.26 -18.31 -18.18
CA TYR A 101 0.38 -19.40 -17.44
C TYR A 101 1.03 -18.96 -16.11
N SER A 102 1.36 -17.67 -15.97
CA SER A 102 1.89 -17.11 -14.72
C SER A 102 0.82 -16.77 -13.67
N MET A 103 -0.46 -16.71 -14.06
CA MET A 103 -1.56 -16.33 -13.18
C MET A 103 -2.10 -17.50 -12.35
N SER A 104 -2.56 -17.21 -11.14
CA SER A 104 -3.28 -18.19 -10.30
C SER A 104 -4.68 -18.47 -10.86
N ASP A 105 -5.31 -19.58 -10.47
CA ASP A 105 -6.62 -19.98 -11.03
C ASP A 105 -7.73 -18.97 -10.70
N TYR A 106 -7.68 -18.33 -9.53
CA TYR A 106 -8.56 -17.21 -9.18
C TYR A 106 -8.43 -16.01 -10.15
N GLN A 107 -7.18 -15.68 -10.52
CA GLN A 107 -6.91 -14.56 -11.43
C GLN A 107 -7.36 -14.85 -12.85
N LYS A 108 -7.33 -16.11 -13.29
CA LYS A 108 -7.83 -16.52 -14.60
C LYS A 108 -9.35 -16.37 -14.69
N GLU A 109 -10.07 -16.79 -13.66
CA GLU A 109 -11.54 -16.73 -13.62
C GLU A 109 -12.05 -15.27 -13.57
N ASN A 110 -11.34 -14.39 -12.85
CA ASN A 110 -11.74 -12.99 -12.66
C ASN A 110 -10.93 -11.99 -13.51
N TYR A 111 -10.25 -12.46 -14.57
CA TYR A 111 -9.28 -11.64 -15.31
C TYR A 111 -9.88 -10.35 -15.87
N LEU A 112 -11.04 -10.43 -16.53
CA LEU A 112 -11.69 -9.28 -17.15
C LEU A 112 -12.16 -8.24 -16.11
N THR A 113 -12.67 -8.68 -14.97
CA THR A 113 -13.11 -7.80 -13.88
C THR A 113 -11.92 -7.07 -13.25
N ILE A 114 -10.81 -7.79 -13.03
CA ILE A 114 -9.57 -7.20 -12.51
C ILE A 114 -9.00 -6.18 -13.52
N LEU A 115 -9.01 -6.52 -14.82
CA LEU A 115 -8.59 -5.59 -15.87
C LEU A 115 -9.47 -4.33 -15.90
N TRP A 116 -10.78 -4.49 -15.78
CA TRP A 116 -11.73 -3.38 -15.76
C TRP A 116 -11.52 -2.47 -14.56
N ASP A 117 -11.39 -3.02 -13.35
CA ASP A 117 -11.13 -2.23 -12.14
C ASP A 117 -9.81 -1.45 -12.25
N ARG A 118 -8.75 -2.09 -12.75
CA ARG A 118 -7.47 -1.41 -13.01
C ARG A 118 -7.61 -0.30 -14.04
N PHE A 119 -8.35 -0.54 -15.11
CA PHE A 119 -8.60 0.46 -16.16
C PHE A 119 -9.39 1.66 -15.62
N VAL A 120 -10.45 1.43 -14.85
CA VAL A 120 -11.24 2.51 -14.23
C VAL A 120 -10.42 3.29 -13.22
N LYS A 121 -9.58 2.62 -12.42
CA LYS A 121 -8.63 3.28 -11.51
C LYS A 121 -7.64 4.15 -12.27
N PHE A 122 -7.10 3.62 -13.38
CA PHE A 122 -6.22 4.37 -14.27
C PHE A 122 -6.94 5.61 -14.83
N LEU A 123 -8.14 5.50 -15.43
CA LEU A 123 -8.85 6.66 -15.97
C LEU A 123 -9.13 7.78 -14.94
N ASN A 124 -9.22 7.43 -13.65
CA ASN A 124 -9.52 8.40 -12.58
C ASN A 124 -8.29 9.00 -11.89
N ALA A 125 -7.11 8.43 -12.12
CA ALA A 125 -5.90 8.88 -11.46
C ALA A 125 -5.40 10.19 -12.11
N PRO A 126 -5.04 11.22 -11.31
CA PRO A 126 -4.54 12.50 -11.84
C PRO A 126 -3.27 12.36 -12.71
N ILE A 127 -2.50 11.30 -12.49
CA ILE A 127 -1.23 11.05 -13.19
C ILE A 127 -1.42 10.46 -14.59
N SER A 128 -2.59 9.92 -14.90
CA SER A 128 -2.81 9.11 -16.11
C SER A 128 -2.67 9.90 -17.40
N ILE A 129 -3.03 11.18 -17.42
CA ILE A 129 -2.82 12.02 -18.60
C ILE A 129 -1.33 12.18 -18.93
N VAL A 130 -0.48 12.28 -17.90
CA VAL A 130 0.98 12.36 -18.05
C VAL A 130 1.54 11.02 -18.52
N GLU A 131 1.03 9.91 -17.99
CA GLU A 131 1.44 8.56 -18.40
C GLU A 131 1.11 8.30 -19.88
N VAL A 132 -0.12 8.61 -20.33
CA VAL A 132 -0.50 8.45 -21.75
C VAL A 132 0.31 9.38 -22.65
N THR A 133 0.51 10.63 -22.25
CA THR A 133 1.32 11.59 -23.04
C THR A 133 2.76 11.09 -23.20
N SER A 134 3.36 10.61 -22.10
CA SER A 134 4.71 10.05 -22.11
C SER A 134 4.79 8.81 -22.99
N PHE A 135 3.79 7.92 -22.91
CA PHE A 135 3.68 6.75 -23.77
C PHE A 135 3.63 7.14 -25.25
N ILE A 136 2.79 8.11 -25.63
CA ILE A 136 2.67 8.59 -27.03
C ILE A 136 4.03 9.08 -27.55
N VAL A 137 4.74 9.90 -26.77
CA VAL A 137 6.07 10.43 -27.15
C VAL A 137 7.08 9.30 -27.33
N ILE A 138 7.14 8.36 -26.37
CA ILE A 138 8.04 7.21 -26.45
C ILE A 138 7.69 6.32 -27.65
N PHE A 139 6.41 6.09 -27.88
CA PHE A 139 5.92 5.28 -28.99
C PHE A 139 6.34 5.88 -30.35
N TYR A 140 6.09 7.17 -30.59
CA TYR A 140 6.54 7.81 -31.84
C TYR A 140 8.06 7.87 -31.96
N THR A 141 8.77 8.01 -30.84
CA THR A 141 10.23 7.93 -30.84
C THR A 141 10.71 6.56 -31.32
N ILE A 142 10.09 5.47 -30.85
CA ILE A 142 10.39 4.10 -31.29
C ILE A 142 10.04 3.93 -32.77
N VAL A 143 8.84 4.31 -33.20
CA VAL A 143 8.39 4.24 -34.61
C VAL A 143 9.39 4.96 -35.53
N TYR A 144 9.85 6.14 -35.13
CA TYR A 144 10.85 6.93 -35.85
C TYR A 144 12.22 6.23 -35.87
N LEU A 145 12.72 5.79 -34.72
CA LEU A 145 14.03 5.13 -34.59
C LEU A 145 14.12 3.87 -35.45
N PHE A 146 13.08 3.04 -35.41
CA PHE A 146 13.01 1.78 -36.17
C PHE A 146 12.53 1.95 -37.62
N ARG A 147 12.27 3.20 -38.06
CA ARG A 147 11.85 3.55 -39.43
C ARG A 147 10.65 2.76 -39.91
N PHE A 148 9.65 2.61 -39.05
CA PHE A 148 8.41 1.98 -39.48
C PHE A 148 7.74 2.85 -40.55
N PRO A 149 7.19 2.24 -41.61
CA PRO A 149 6.48 2.99 -42.64
C PRO A 149 5.26 3.70 -42.02
N MET A 150 5.11 5.00 -42.29
CA MET A 150 4.06 5.86 -41.73
C MET A 150 3.16 6.51 -42.79
N THR A 151 3.25 6.06 -44.05
CA THR A 151 2.37 6.55 -45.12
C THR A 151 1.00 5.86 -45.04
N ALA A 152 -0.05 6.51 -45.55
CA ALA A 152 -1.42 6.00 -45.46
C ALA A 152 -1.61 4.59 -46.07
N GLU A 153 -0.81 4.21 -47.08
CA GLU A 153 -0.92 2.93 -47.77
C GLU A 153 -0.06 1.81 -47.17
N THR A 154 1.02 2.15 -46.46
CA THR A 154 2.04 1.19 -46.03
C THR A 154 2.19 1.12 -44.51
N LYS A 155 1.39 1.87 -43.76
CA LYS A 155 1.44 1.86 -42.30
C LYS A 155 1.03 0.48 -41.76
N PRO A 156 1.81 -0.12 -40.84
CA PRO A 156 1.43 -1.37 -40.19
C PRO A 156 0.12 -1.23 -39.45
N MET A 157 -0.73 -2.24 -39.54
CA MET A 157 -2.02 -2.23 -38.85
C MET A 157 -1.82 -2.16 -37.34
N SER A 158 -0.85 -2.89 -36.79
CA SER A 158 -0.48 -2.87 -35.38
C SER A 158 -0.12 -1.46 -34.89
N VAL A 159 0.68 -0.71 -35.65
CA VAL A 159 1.05 0.67 -35.34
C VAL A 159 -0.19 1.58 -35.39
N MET A 160 -1.04 1.42 -36.41
CA MET A 160 -2.30 2.15 -36.53
C MET A 160 -3.24 1.89 -35.34
N PHE A 161 -3.38 0.64 -34.90
CA PHE A 161 -4.20 0.28 -33.74
C PHE A 161 -3.67 0.90 -32.45
N VAL A 162 -2.37 0.74 -32.16
CA VAL A 162 -1.76 1.27 -30.94
C VAL A 162 -1.86 2.78 -30.88
N GLU A 163 -1.56 3.48 -31.98
CA GLU A 163 -1.69 4.92 -32.08
C GLU A 163 -3.14 5.39 -31.90
N GLY A 164 -4.09 4.74 -32.56
CA GLY A 164 -5.51 5.08 -32.46
C GLY A 164 -6.02 4.92 -31.03
N ILE A 165 -5.70 3.80 -30.38
CA ILE A 165 -6.08 3.55 -28.99
C ILE A 165 -5.46 4.59 -28.05
N ALA A 166 -4.18 4.94 -28.23
CA ALA A 166 -3.50 5.92 -27.39
C ALA A 166 -4.15 7.31 -27.48
N TRP A 167 -4.49 7.79 -28.69
CA TRP A 167 -5.17 9.07 -28.87
C TRP A 167 -6.60 9.07 -28.35
N ILE A 168 -7.35 7.98 -28.55
CA ILE A 168 -8.69 7.83 -27.99
C ILE A 168 -8.63 7.89 -26.46
N LEU A 169 -7.69 7.16 -25.83
CA LEU A 169 -7.51 7.18 -24.38
C LEU A 169 -7.10 8.57 -23.88
N PHE A 170 -6.19 9.25 -24.57
CA PHE A 170 -5.80 10.62 -24.22
C PHE A 170 -7.00 11.57 -24.20
N ILE A 171 -7.85 11.51 -25.22
CA ILE A 171 -9.06 12.35 -25.31
C ILE A 171 -10.05 11.99 -24.20
N ILE A 172 -10.29 10.70 -23.96
CA ILE A 172 -11.19 10.25 -22.89
C ILE A 172 -10.72 10.77 -21.53
N ILE A 173 -9.43 10.63 -21.22
CA ILE A 173 -8.85 11.11 -19.96
C ILE A 173 -8.95 12.63 -19.86
N ALA A 174 -8.62 13.36 -20.93
CA ALA A 174 -8.72 14.81 -20.94
C ALA A 174 -10.17 15.30 -20.67
N ILE A 175 -11.17 14.60 -21.21
CA ILE A 175 -12.59 14.86 -20.90
C ILE A 175 -12.88 14.57 -19.43
N ILE A 176 -12.50 13.38 -18.92
CA ILE A 176 -12.73 13.01 -17.52
C ILE A 176 -12.09 14.04 -16.57
N ASP A 177 -10.83 14.40 -16.80
CA ASP A 177 -10.09 15.38 -16.01
C ASP A 177 -10.72 16.77 -16.09
N PHE A 178 -11.20 17.20 -17.27
CA PHE A 178 -11.91 18.45 -17.40
C PHE A 178 -13.16 18.47 -16.51
N PHE A 179 -14.01 17.45 -16.58
CA PHE A 179 -15.21 17.43 -15.73
C PHE A 179 -14.89 17.30 -14.25
N LYS A 180 -13.86 16.51 -13.90
CA LYS A 180 -13.46 16.29 -12.52
C LYS A 180 -12.82 17.51 -11.87
N TYR A 181 -11.87 18.16 -12.55
CA TYR A 181 -11.07 19.25 -11.97
C TYR A 181 -11.58 20.64 -12.33
N VAL A 182 -12.22 20.82 -13.50
CA VAL A 182 -12.77 22.12 -13.90
C VAL A 182 -14.23 22.25 -13.47
N LEU A 183 -15.05 21.23 -13.75
CA LEU A 183 -16.49 21.28 -13.42
C LEU A 183 -16.82 20.69 -12.05
N THR A 184 -15.85 20.07 -11.36
CA THR A 184 -16.03 19.40 -10.07
C THR A 184 -17.10 18.30 -10.08
N ILE A 185 -17.36 17.71 -11.25
CA ILE A 185 -18.33 16.62 -11.46
C ILE A 185 -17.56 15.31 -11.70
N PRO A 186 -17.74 14.28 -10.87
CA PRO A 186 -17.14 12.97 -11.12
C PRO A 186 -17.93 12.23 -12.22
N ILE A 187 -17.58 12.48 -13.49
CA ILE A 187 -18.26 11.86 -14.64
C ILE A 187 -18.27 10.35 -14.55
N ILE A 188 -17.20 9.72 -14.07
CA ILE A 188 -17.11 8.26 -14.06
C ILE A 188 -18.18 7.62 -13.19
N ASP A 189 -18.57 8.30 -12.10
CA ASP A 189 -19.57 7.81 -11.15
C ASP A 189 -20.97 7.97 -11.76
N LEU A 190 -21.19 9.04 -12.52
CA LEU A 190 -22.40 9.25 -13.32
C LEU A 190 -22.48 8.25 -14.49
N LEU A 191 -21.35 7.95 -15.14
CA LEU A 191 -21.27 6.96 -16.22
C LEU A 191 -21.60 5.57 -15.70
N LYS A 192 -21.07 5.20 -14.52
CA LYS A 192 -21.42 3.96 -13.82
C LYS A 192 -22.91 3.89 -13.48
N SER A 193 -23.53 5.01 -13.11
CA SER A 193 -24.98 5.03 -12.82
C SER A 193 -25.85 4.90 -14.08
N ILE A 194 -25.36 5.32 -15.25
CA ILE A 194 -26.12 5.29 -16.52
C ILE A 194 -25.93 3.96 -17.24
N PHE A 195 -24.70 3.46 -17.31
CA PHE A 195 -24.37 2.27 -18.09
C PHE A 195 -24.49 0.98 -17.28
N GLY A 196 -24.70 1.08 -15.96
CA GLY A 196 -24.68 -0.07 -15.07
C GLY A 196 -23.29 -0.72 -15.03
N ASP A 197 -23.04 -1.52 -14.01
CA ASP A 197 -21.82 -2.33 -13.98
C ASP A 197 -21.95 -3.43 -15.05
N VAL A 198 -21.16 -3.36 -16.12
CA VAL A 198 -21.20 -4.32 -17.24
C VAL A 198 -20.62 -5.69 -16.85
N THR A 199 -20.34 -5.92 -15.56
CA THR A 199 -19.82 -7.20 -15.04
C THR A 199 -20.69 -7.83 -13.96
N GLU A 200 -21.95 -7.44 -13.85
CA GLU A 200 -22.89 -8.18 -12.99
C GLU A 200 -23.83 -9.04 -13.85
N GLU A 201 -23.65 -10.36 -13.74
CA GLU A 201 -24.75 -11.32 -13.91
C GLU A 201 -26.01 -10.79 -13.22
N PRO A 202 -27.22 -11.05 -13.76
CA PRO A 202 -28.42 -10.28 -13.42
C PRO A 202 -28.62 -10.25 -11.91
N LYS A 203 -28.43 -9.07 -11.31
CA LYS A 203 -28.95 -8.74 -9.98
C LYS A 203 -30.45 -8.97 -10.02
N LYS A 204 -30.88 -10.15 -9.58
CA LYS A 204 -32.21 -10.31 -8.98
C LYS A 204 -32.29 -9.27 -7.86
N GLN A 205 -33.40 -8.53 -7.87
CA GLN A 205 -33.75 -7.50 -6.90
C GLN A 205 -33.07 -7.70 -5.54
N GLU A 206 -32.27 -6.70 -5.18
CA GLU A 206 -31.64 -6.53 -3.89
C GLU A 206 -32.77 -6.37 -2.85
N ASP A 207 -33.13 -7.51 -2.25
CA ASP A 207 -33.59 -7.57 -0.87
C ASP A 207 -32.34 -7.35 0.00
N ASP A 208 -32.37 -6.35 0.88
CA ASP A 208 -31.28 -5.88 1.76
C ASP A 208 -30.77 -6.92 2.79
N ASN A 209 -30.79 -8.22 2.46
CA ASN A 209 -30.56 -9.28 3.43
C ASN A 209 -30.04 -10.62 2.86
N VAL A 210 -29.17 -10.60 1.84
CA VAL A 210 -28.35 -11.78 1.52
C VAL A 210 -26.93 -11.57 2.05
N GLN A 211 -26.82 -11.72 3.36
CA GLN A 211 -25.53 -11.81 4.03
C GLN A 211 -24.72 -12.99 3.46
N LYS A 212 -23.60 -12.69 2.80
CA LYS A 212 -22.66 -13.67 2.24
C LYS A 212 -21.90 -14.37 3.37
N ASP A 213 -21.57 -15.65 3.18
CA ASP A 213 -20.74 -16.39 4.12
C ASP A 213 -19.33 -15.77 4.19
N GLU A 214 -18.81 -15.64 5.41
CA GLU A 214 -17.47 -15.12 5.68
C GLU A 214 -16.83 -15.87 6.85
N VAL A 215 -15.50 -15.75 7.00
CA VAL A 215 -14.82 -16.23 8.19
C VAL A 215 -14.95 -15.21 9.31
N PHE A 216 -15.35 -15.68 10.49
CA PHE A 216 -15.34 -14.87 11.71
C PHE A 216 -14.69 -15.62 12.87
N ASN A 217 -14.00 -14.87 13.74
CA ASN A 217 -13.27 -15.41 14.87
C ASN A 217 -13.94 -15.07 16.21
N ILE A 218 -13.95 -16.04 17.11
CA ILE A 218 -14.35 -15.90 18.51
C ILE A 218 -13.08 -15.94 19.36
N SER A 219 -12.76 -14.84 20.03
CA SER A 219 -11.39 -14.53 20.48
C SER A 219 -11.05 -14.86 21.94
N ASN A 220 -11.96 -15.40 22.73
CA ASN A 220 -11.80 -15.50 24.20
C ASN A 220 -10.98 -16.71 24.70
N ASN A 221 -10.54 -17.62 23.82
CA ASN A 221 -9.70 -18.78 24.15
C ASN A 221 -10.23 -19.74 25.21
N LEU A 222 -11.54 -19.99 25.22
CA LEU A 222 -12.18 -20.81 26.27
C LEU A 222 -12.60 -22.22 25.82
N TYR A 223 -12.41 -22.56 24.53
CA TYR A 223 -13.13 -23.67 23.90
C TYR A 223 -12.21 -24.80 23.44
N THR A 224 -12.64 -26.04 23.69
CA THR A 224 -12.03 -27.25 23.13
C THR A 224 -12.42 -27.44 21.65
N TYR A 225 -11.81 -28.40 20.96
CA TYR A 225 -12.16 -28.68 19.56
C TYR A 225 -13.63 -29.13 19.41
N ASP A 226 -14.12 -29.95 20.34
CA ASP A 226 -15.51 -30.41 20.35
C ASP A 226 -16.47 -29.24 20.63
N ASP A 227 -16.12 -28.33 21.56
CA ASP A 227 -16.89 -27.10 21.80
C ASP A 227 -16.95 -26.24 20.53
N ALA A 228 -15.83 -26.13 19.81
CA ALA A 228 -15.71 -25.29 18.62
C ALA A 228 -16.70 -25.68 17.51
N GLN A 229 -16.93 -26.99 17.31
CA GLN A 229 -17.93 -27.49 16.37
C GLN A 229 -19.34 -27.06 16.76
N ALA A 230 -19.70 -27.20 18.04
CA ALA A 230 -21.01 -26.79 18.55
C ALA A 230 -21.21 -25.27 18.48
N ILE A 231 -20.15 -24.50 18.75
CA ILE A 231 -20.18 -23.04 18.73
C ILE A 231 -20.43 -22.52 17.32
N CYS A 232 -19.74 -23.02 16.30
CA CYS A 232 -20.05 -22.61 14.93
C CYS A 232 -21.46 -23.04 14.52
N GLY A 233 -21.90 -24.24 14.94
CA GLY A 233 -23.28 -24.70 14.72
C GLY A 233 -24.33 -23.77 15.32
N ALA A 234 -24.06 -23.14 16.47
CA ALA A 234 -24.96 -22.16 17.08
C ALA A 234 -25.15 -20.87 16.25
N TYR A 235 -24.27 -20.64 15.27
CA TYR A 235 -24.36 -19.53 14.32
C TYR A 235 -24.77 -19.98 12.91
N ASP A 236 -25.35 -21.19 12.77
CA ASP A 236 -25.61 -21.83 11.48
C ASP A 236 -24.37 -21.89 10.57
N ALA A 237 -23.19 -21.97 11.19
CA ALA A 237 -21.88 -21.95 10.56
C ALA A 237 -21.14 -23.27 10.79
N LYS A 238 -20.03 -23.47 10.08
CA LYS A 238 -19.11 -24.60 10.27
C LYS A 238 -17.75 -24.10 10.71
N LEU A 239 -16.89 -24.99 11.21
CA LEU A 239 -15.49 -24.65 11.38
C LEU A 239 -14.90 -24.23 10.03
N ALA A 240 -14.15 -23.13 10.02
CA ALA A 240 -13.52 -22.64 8.81
C ALA A 240 -12.40 -23.60 8.35
N THR A 241 -12.29 -23.85 7.05
CA THR A 241 -11.15 -24.58 6.48
C THR A 241 -9.91 -23.68 6.37
N TYR A 242 -8.74 -24.28 6.14
CA TYR A 242 -7.52 -23.51 5.86
C TYR A 242 -7.74 -22.52 4.70
N ASP A 243 -8.28 -23.00 3.57
CA ASP A 243 -8.48 -22.19 2.37
C ASP A 243 -9.41 -21.00 2.63
N GLN A 244 -10.43 -21.16 3.47
CA GLN A 244 -11.33 -20.08 3.87
C GLN A 244 -10.61 -19.04 4.75
N VAL A 245 -9.78 -19.48 5.69
CA VAL A 245 -8.96 -18.58 6.52
C VAL A 245 -7.91 -17.86 5.68
N GLU A 246 -7.32 -18.53 4.69
CA GLU A 246 -6.37 -17.93 3.75
C GLU A 246 -7.03 -16.93 2.81
N ALA A 247 -8.23 -17.23 2.30
CA ALA A 247 -9.02 -16.28 1.53
C ALA A 247 -9.35 -15.03 2.37
N ALA A 248 -9.78 -15.22 3.62
CA ALA A 248 -10.03 -14.11 4.54
C ALA A 248 -8.75 -13.28 4.78
N TYR A 249 -7.58 -13.92 4.94
CA TYR A 249 -6.30 -13.24 5.04
C TYR A 249 -6.00 -12.38 3.80
N ASN A 250 -6.21 -12.92 2.59
CA ASN A 250 -6.00 -12.19 1.35
C ASN A 250 -6.93 -10.97 1.22
N ASP A 251 -8.12 -11.03 1.83
CA ASP A 251 -9.08 -9.93 1.92
C ASP A 251 -8.83 -8.97 3.10
N GLY A 252 -7.73 -9.14 3.83
CA GLY A 252 -7.29 -8.23 4.89
C GLY A 252 -7.66 -8.65 6.32
N ALA A 253 -8.16 -9.86 6.52
CA ALA A 253 -8.49 -10.36 7.85
C ALA A 253 -7.25 -10.44 8.78
N GLU A 254 -7.46 -10.08 10.04
CA GLU A 254 -6.43 -10.11 11.08
C GLU A 254 -7.08 -10.15 12.48
N TRP A 255 -6.67 -11.11 13.32
CA TRP A 255 -7.18 -11.19 14.70
C TRP A 255 -6.17 -11.70 15.75
N CYS A 256 -4.90 -11.96 15.37
CA CYS A 256 -3.78 -12.23 16.28
C CYS A 256 -4.09 -13.23 17.44
N ASN A 257 -4.98 -14.20 17.19
CA ASN A 257 -5.44 -15.15 18.19
C ASN A 257 -5.76 -16.50 17.55
N TYR A 258 -5.24 -17.59 18.12
CA TYR A 258 -5.51 -18.94 17.65
C TYR A 258 -7.00 -19.29 17.76
N GLY A 259 -7.58 -19.74 16.63
CA GLY A 259 -8.93 -20.29 16.59
C GLY A 259 -8.96 -21.72 16.05
N TRP A 260 -9.69 -22.61 16.72
CA TRP A 260 -10.02 -23.93 16.19
C TRP A 260 -10.66 -23.80 14.81
N SER A 261 -10.18 -24.61 13.88
CA SER A 261 -10.52 -24.65 12.46
C SER A 261 -10.70 -26.12 12.04
N ASP A 262 -11.25 -26.35 10.86
CA ASP A 262 -11.55 -27.70 10.37
C ASP A 262 -10.29 -28.59 10.36
N GLY A 263 -10.47 -29.88 10.68
CA GLY A 263 -9.38 -30.85 10.79
C GLY A 263 -8.53 -30.75 12.08
N GLN A 264 -9.09 -30.25 13.19
CA GLN A 264 -8.38 -30.08 14.48
C GLN A 264 -7.13 -29.20 14.36
N MET A 265 -7.25 -28.18 13.52
CA MET A 265 -6.23 -27.17 13.28
C MET A 265 -6.51 -25.93 14.11
N ILE A 266 -5.47 -25.19 14.47
CA ILE A 266 -5.62 -23.83 14.99
C ILE A 266 -5.00 -22.84 14.02
N PHE A 267 -5.76 -21.84 13.58
CA PHE A 267 -5.27 -20.84 12.64
C PHE A 267 -5.54 -19.42 13.09
N PHE A 268 -4.65 -18.50 12.71
CA PHE A 268 -4.91 -17.06 12.76
C PHE A 268 -4.12 -16.32 11.65
N PRO A 269 -4.74 -15.35 10.97
CA PRO A 269 -4.09 -14.55 9.94
C PRO A 269 -3.39 -13.32 10.52
N THR A 270 -2.27 -12.92 9.92
CA THR A 270 -1.53 -11.68 10.27
C THR A 270 -1.02 -10.98 9.02
N GLN A 271 -1.39 -9.71 8.85
CA GLN A 271 -1.01 -8.90 7.70
C GLN A 271 0.45 -8.47 7.77
N LYS A 272 1.06 -8.31 6.59
CA LYS A 272 2.46 -7.88 6.46
C LYS A 272 2.71 -6.53 7.13
N ALA A 273 1.81 -5.56 6.94
CA ALA A 273 1.92 -4.23 7.51
C ALA A 273 1.95 -4.25 9.05
N THR A 274 1.10 -5.08 9.66
CA THR A 274 1.08 -5.32 11.10
C THR A 274 2.40 -5.90 11.59
N TRP A 275 2.87 -6.96 10.94
CA TRP A 275 4.13 -7.60 11.29
C TRP A 275 5.31 -6.63 11.21
N ASP A 276 5.40 -5.81 10.15
CA ASP A 276 6.46 -4.81 9.97
C ASP A 276 6.44 -3.73 11.09
N LYS A 277 5.26 -3.36 11.58
CA LYS A 277 5.11 -2.46 12.73
C LYS A 277 5.62 -3.13 14.02
N LEU A 278 5.27 -4.39 14.24
CA LEU A 278 5.68 -5.16 15.42
C LEU A 278 7.20 -5.38 15.48
N GLN A 279 7.87 -5.55 14.33
CA GLN A 279 9.34 -5.70 14.30
C GLN A 279 10.09 -4.47 14.84
N LYS A 280 9.47 -3.29 14.82
CA LYS A 280 10.05 -2.04 15.32
C LYS A 280 9.85 -1.85 16.83
N THR A 281 9.01 -2.67 17.45
CA THR A 281 8.72 -2.62 18.89
C THR A 281 9.51 -3.70 19.64
N LYS A 282 10.44 -3.27 20.50
CA LYS A 282 11.40 -4.14 21.20
C LYS A 282 10.73 -5.30 21.95
N ASP A 283 9.58 -5.02 22.58
CA ASP A 283 8.88 -5.97 23.46
C ASP A 283 7.73 -6.71 22.78
N HIS A 284 7.43 -6.42 21.50
CA HIS A 284 6.30 -7.01 20.78
C HIS A 284 6.66 -7.62 19.42
N LYS A 285 7.95 -7.71 19.08
CA LYS A 285 8.45 -8.29 17.82
C LYS A 285 7.94 -9.71 17.50
N ASN A 286 7.59 -10.48 18.53
CA ASN A 286 7.14 -11.87 18.40
C ASN A 286 5.61 -12.00 18.57
N ASN A 287 4.89 -10.89 18.74
CA ASN A 287 3.44 -10.93 18.80
C ASN A 287 2.86 -11.23 17.42
N CYS A 288 1.70 -11.88 17.38
CA CYS A 288 0.96 -12.15 16.14
C CYS A 288 1.73 -12.97 15.09
N GLY A 289 2.70 -13.79 15.46
CA GLY A 289 3.33 -14.71 14.50
C GLY A 289 4.02 -14.03 13.31
N ARG A 290 3.94 -14.65 12.14
CA ARG A 290 4.57 -14.21 10.87
C ARG A 290 3.49 -13.73 9.89
N PRO A 291 3.83 -12.97 8.83
CA PRO A 291 2.86 -12.65 7.79
C PRO A 291 2.25 -13.91 7.16
N GLY A 292 0.94 -13.93 6.97
CA GLY A 292 0.18 -15.07 6.44
C GLY A 292 -0.72 -15.75 7.48
N VAL A 293 -1.14 -16.99 7.18
CA VAL A 293 -1.92 -17.85 8.08
C VAL A 293 -0.95 -18.63 8.98
N ASN A 294 -1.05 -18.42 10.30
CA ASN A 294 -0.20 -19.04 11.30
C ASN A 294 -0.94 -20.16 12.02
N GLY A 295 -0.22 -21.18 12.45
CA GLY A 295 -0.72 -22.27 13.27
C GLY A 295 -0.61 -23.63 12.60
N GLY A 296 -1.42 -24.60 13.03
CA GLY A 296 -1.26 -25.99 12.60
C GLY A 296 -2.10 -26.99 13.40
N TYR A 297 -1.82 -28.27 13.20
CA TYR A 297 -2.50 -29.38 13.87
C TYR A 297 -2.14 -29.43 15.34
N ILE A 298 -3.15 -29.66 16.18
CA ILE A 298 -2.98 -29.81 17.62
C ILE A 298 -3.44 -31.20 18.03
N GLY A 299 -2.53 -32.08 18.44
CA GLY A 299 -2.88 -33.46 18.79
C GLY A 299 -3.77 -33.62 20.03
N ASN A 300 -3.83 -32.62 20.92
CA ASN A 300 -4.69 -32.62 22.09
C ASN A 300 -5.96 -31.78 21.87
N PRO A 301 -7.13 -32.38 21.62
CA PRO A 301 -8.37 -31.65 21.35
C PRO A 301 -8.94 -30.92 22.56
N TYR A 302 -8.46 -31.22 23.78
CA TYR A 302 -8.93 -30.61 25.03
C TYR A 302 -8.25 -29.27 25.38
N LEU A 303 -7.31 -28.81 24.53
CA LEU A 303 -6.73 -27.49 24.68
C LEU A 303 -7.75 -26.39 24.37
N LYS A 304 -7.62 -25.27 25.08
CA LYS A 304 -8.56 -24.14 24.97
C LYS A 304 -8.02 -23.06 24.05
N PHE A 305 -8.75 -22.80 22.98
CA PHE A 305 -8.47 -21.76 21.99
C PHE A 305 -9.76 -21.04 21.60
N GLY A 306 -9.63 -20.01 20.77
CA GLY A 306 -10.76 -19.37 20.11
C GLY A 306 -11.37 -20.29 19.07
N VAL A 307 -12.25 -19.77 18.24
CA VAL A 307 -12.90 -20.55 17.18
C VAL A 307 -12.98 -19.73 15.89
N ASN A 308 -12.59 -20.33 14.77
CA ASN A 308 -12.82 -19.77 13.43
C ASN A 308 -14.04 -20.46 12.83
N CYS A 309 -15.10 -19.69 12.59
CA CYS A 309 -16.31 -20.17 11.94
C CYS A 309 -16.42 -19.61 10.52
N TYR A 310 -17.06 -20.35 9.63
CA TYR A 310 -17.41 -19.94 8.28
C TYR A 310 -18.92 -20.07 8.06
N GLY A 311 -19.56 -18.96 7.73
CA GLY A 311 -21.00 -18.85 7.54
C GLY A 311 -21.45 -17.40 7.63
N LYS A 312 -22.75 -17.18 7.84
CA LYS A 312 -23.30 -15.84 8.02
C LYS A 312 -22.88 -15.29 9.38
N LYS A 313 -21.95 -14.33 9.37
CA LYS A 313 -21.47 -13.70 10.59
C LYS A 313 -22.59 -12.96 11.32
N PRO A 314 -22.77 -13.11 12.62
CA PRO A 314 -23.79 -12.36 13.34
C PRO A 314 -23.61 -10.84 13.19
N LYS A 315 -24.73 -10.10 13.22
CA LYS A 315 -24.68 -8.64 13.30
C LYS A 315 -23.93 -8.22 14.57
N ALA A 316 -23.03 -7.25 14.45
CA ALA A 316 -22.24 -6.77 15.58
C ALA A 316 -23.15 -6.17 16.66
N SER A 317 -22.92 -6.56 17.92
CA SER A 317 -23.54 -5.88 19.06
C SER A 317 -22.83 -4.55 19.36
N ASP A 318 -23.46 -3.67 20.15
CA ASP A 318 -22.81 -2.43 20.61
C ASP A 318 -21.50 -2.70 21.36
N ALA A 319 -21.44 -3.82 22.10
CA ALA A 319 -20.22 -4.26 22.78
C ALA A 319 -19.12 -4.69 21.80
N ASP A 320 -19.48 -5.34 20.68
CA ASP A 320 -18.52 -5.71 19.64
C ASP A 320 -17.98 -4.48 18.91
N ILE A 321 -18.85 -3.51 18.60
CA ILE A 321 -18.47 -2.23 18.00
C ILE A 321 -17.55 -1.46 18.95
N ALA A 322 -17.88 -1.40 20.25
CA ALA A 322 -17.04 -0.77 21.26
C ALA A 322 -15.67 -1.44 21.36
N ARG A 323 -15.61 -2.78 21.36
CA ARG A 323 -14.36 -3.55 21.38
C ARG A 323 -13.52 -3.29 20.12
N MET A 324 -14.14 -3.32 18.94
CA MET A 324 -13.49 -3.03 17.67
C MET A 324 -12.92 -1.60 17.64
N ASN A 325 -13.70 -0.61 18.10
CA ASN A 325 -13.25 0.78 18.17
C ASN A 325 -12.13 0.97 19.18
N ALA A 326 -12.16 0.29 20.34
CA ALA A 326 -11.10 0.32 21.34
C ALA A 326 -9.78 -0.29 20.83
N GLN A 327 -9.85 -1.19 19.85
CA GLN A 327 -8.69 -1.80 19.18
C GLN A 327 -8.14 -0.96 18.03
N LYS A 328 -8.83 0.10 17.58
CA LYS A 328 -8.31 1.00 16.53
C LYS A 328 -6.97 1.61 16.97
N GLY A 329 -5.90 1.20 16.29
CA GLY A 329 -4.53 1.64 16.55
C GLY A 329 -3.65 0.69 17.38
N TYR A 330 -4.26 -0.29 18.06
CA TYR A 330 -3.57 -1.31 18.87
C TYR A 330 -3.72 -2.68 18.22
N VAL A 331 -2.61 -3.19 17.68
CA VAL A 331 -2.61 -4.43 16.88
C VAL A 331 -2.24 -5.67 17.70
N TYR A 332 -2.09 -5.51 19.02
CA TYR A 332 -1.67 -6.56 19.93
C TYR A 332 -2.30 -6.36 21.32
N PRO A 333 -2.45 -7.44 22.12
CA PRO A 333 -2.91 -7.34 23.50
C PRO A 333 -2.00 -6.42 24.32
N LYS A 334 -2.58 -5.49 25.07
CA LYS A 334 -1.84 -4.59 25.97
C LYS A 334 -1.09 -5.40 27.02
N SER A 335 0.17 -5.06 27.27
CA SER A 335 0.95 -5.67 28.34
C SER A 335 0.38 -5.29 29.71
N LYS A 336 0.75 -6.03 30.77
CA LYS A 336 0.36 -5.65 32.15
C LYS A 336 0.82 -4.21 32.48
N SER A 337 2.03 -3.84 32.06
CA SER A 337 2.55 -2.49 32.23
C SER A 337 1.75 -1.43 31.46
N ASP A 338 1.27 -1.74 30.25
CA ASP A 338 0.42 -0.81 29.50
C ASP A 338 -0.93 -0.60 30.19
N ILE A 339 -1.54 -1.67 30.71
CA ILE A 339 -2.80 -1.60 31.46
C ILE A 339 -2.60 -0.78 32.75
N GLU A 340 -1.52 -1.02 33.48
CA GLU A 340 -1.18 -0.26 34.69
C GLU A 340 -0.94 1.22 34.39
N LEU A 341 -0.21 1.53 33.31
CA LEU A 341 0.04 2.89 32.86
C LEU A 341 -1.26 3.58 32.45
N GLU A 342 -2.14 2.91 31.72
CA GLU A 342 -3.44 3.46 31.32
C GLU A 342 -4.36 3.70 32.52
N ASN A 343 -4.40 2.77 33.48
CA ASN A 343 -5.13 2.98 34.73
C ASN A 343 -4.60 4.20 35.48
N LYS A 344 -3.29 4.41 35.48
CA LYS A 344 -2.66 5.60 36.06
C LYS A 344 -3.00 6.87 35.28
N ILE A 345 -2.93 6.85 33.95
CA ILE A 345 -3.33 7.99 33.10
C ILE A 345 -4.80 8.34 33.32
N LYS A 346 -5.68 7.33 33.37
CA LYS A 346 -7.11 7.51 33.62
C LYS A 346 -7.34 8.16 34.98
N TYR A 347 -6.70 7.65 36.03
CA TYR A 347 -6.75 8.27 37.36
C TYR A 347 -6.35 9.76 37.31
N TRP A 348 -5.25 10.11 36.64
CA TRP A 348 -4.83 11.50 36.52
C TRP A 348 -5.77 12.37 35.67
N LYS A 349 -6.39 11.81 34.62
CA LYS A 349 -7.40 12.51 33.82
C LYS A 349 -8.68 12.78 34.62
N ASP A 350 -9.20 11.78 35.30
CA ASP A 350 -10.43 11.88 36.09
C ASP A 350 -10.27 12.84 37.28
N ASN A 351 -9.02 13.07 37.73
CA ASN A 351 -8.70 13.98 38.82
C ASN A 351 -7.92 15.23 38.36
N ALA A 352 -7.86 15.51 37.05
CA ALA A 352 -7.01 16.57 36.51
C ALA A 352 -7.33 17.94 37.11
N ASP A 353 -8.61 18.31 37.20
CA ASP A 353 -9.04 19.62 37.69
C ASP A 353 -8.71 19.87 39.17
N ASN A 354 -8.64 18.80 39.97
CA ASN A 354 -8.39 18.88 41.41
C ASN A 354 -6.92 18.71 41.79
N LEU A 355 -6.19 17.86 41.05
CA LEU A 355 -4.84 17.43 41.42
C LEU A 355 -3.74 17.98 40.51
N LEU A 356 -4.07 18.43 39.30
CA LEU A 356 -3.09 18.93 38.33
C LEU A 356 -3.26 20.44 38.14
N LYS A 357 -2.19 21.19 38.42
CA LYS A 357 -2.11 22.62 38.11
C LYS A 357 -1.17 22.81 36.93
N ILE A 358 -1.74 23.23 35.80
CA ILE A 358 -0.98 23.51 34.57
C ILE A 358 -0.51 24.96 34.63
N ASN A 359 0.80 25.20 34.49
CA ASN A 359 1.36 26.54 34.40
C ASN A 359 1.13 27.12 33.01
N ALA A 360 0.95 28.44 32.95
CA ALA A 360 0.97 29.18 31.70
C ALA A 360 2.38 29.12 31.07
N PHE A 361 2.46 29.20 29.73
CA PHE A 361 3.73 29.25 28.98
C PHE A 361 4.68 30.35 29.50
N ASN A 362 4.14 31.52 29.85
CA ASN A 362 4.81 32.53 30.66
C ASN A 362 3.77 33.39 31.42
N THR A 363 4.22 34.42 32.12
CA THR A 363 3.33 35.30 32.92
C THR A 363 2.21 35.96 32.12
N ASN A 364 2.35 36.04 30.80
CA ASN A 364 1.47 36.81 29.92
C ASN A 364 0.79 35.94 28.85
N ARG A 365 1.11 34.64 28.75
CA ARG A 365 0.63 33.75 27.69
C ARG A 365 0.39 32.34 28.20
N TRP A 366 -0.75 31.76 27.85
CA TRP A 366 -1.08 30.37 28.18
C TRP A 366 -0.40 29.35 27.25
N PHE A 367 -0.33 29.63 25.94
CA PHE A 367 0.30 28.77 24.92
C PHE A 367 1.54 29.45 24.29
N GLU A 368 2.45 28.65 23.70
CA GLU A 368 3.66 29.10 23.00
C GLU A 368 3.34 29.87 21.70
N SER A 369 2.49 29.30 20.85
CA SER A 369 2.06 29.87 19.57
C SER A 369 0.56 30.18 19.60
N TRP A 370 0.20 31.39 20.02
CA TRP A 370 -1.18 31.87 19.95
C TRP A 370 -1.24 33.29 19.39
N THR A 371 -2.11 33.51 18.40
CA THR A 371 -2.30 34.80 17.68
C THR A 371 -3.56 35.56 18.09
N GLY A 372 -4.30 35.12 19.11
CA GLY A 372 -5.41 35.91 19.66
C GLY A 372 -4.95 36.90 20.74
N SER A 373 -5.87 37.74 21.24
CA SER A 373 -5.66 38.56 22.44
C SER A 373 -6.52 38.04 23.60
N VAL A 374 -5.94 37.79 24.77
CA VAL A 374 -6.74 37.50 25.98
C VAL A 374 -7.23 38.85 26.51
N SER A 375 -8.40 39.28 26.08
CA SER A 375 -9.07 40.43 26.69
C SER A 375 -10.15 39.94 27.65
N GLY A 376 -9.86 40.08 28.95
CA GLY A 376 -10.85 40.37 29.97
C GLY A 376 -11.67 39.21 30.55
N ASN A 377 -11.40 38.91 31.82
CA ASN A 377 -12.30 38.38 32.85
C ASN A 377 -13.62 37.75 32.38
N THR A 378 -13.68 36.43 32.41
CA THR A 378 -14.92 35.75 32.80
C THR A 378 -14.66 34.99 34.10
N VAL A 379 -15.03 35.62 35.20
CA VAL A 379 -15.35 34.93 36.44
C VAL A 379 -16.53 34.02 36.12
N ILE A 380 -16.33 32.70 36.11
CA ILE A 380 -17.42 31.77 36.41
C ILE A 380 -17.06 31.15 37.76
N SER A 381 -17.75 31.68 38.77
CA SER A 381 -17.76 31.25 40.15
C SER A 381 -18.08 29.76 40.28
N GLY A 382 -17.30 29.07 41.09
CA GLY A 382 -17.76 27.84 41.75
C GLY A 382 -18.81 28.14 42.82
N ASN A 383 -19.57 27.09 43.15
CA ASN A 383 -20.58 26.89 44.20
C ASN A 383 -22.02 27.34 43.93
N THR A 384 -22.88 26.34 43.73
CA THR A 384 -24.09 26.21 44.55
C THR A 384 -24.47 24.74 44.77
N LEU A 385 -24.19 24.23 45.97
CA LEU A 385 -25.01 23.21 46.65
C LEU A 385 -25.72 23.92 47.82
N ALA A 386 -26.88 23.38 48.21
CA ALA A 386 -27.75 23.69 49.36
C ALA A 386 -28.92 24.67 49.12
N LYS A 387 -30.06 24.10 48.71
CA LYS A 387 -31.16 23.85 49.66
C LYS A 387 -31.85 22.53 49.35
#